data_AF-A0A4R9IPJ4-F1
#
_entry.id   AF-A0A4R9IPJ4-F1
#
_cell.length_a   1.000
_cell.length_b   1.000
_cell.length_c   1.000
_cell.angle_alpha   90.00
_cell.angle_beta   90.00
_cell.angle_gamma   90.00
#
_symmetry.space_group_name_H-M   'P 1'
#
loop_
_entity.id
_entity.type
_entity.pdbx_description
1 polymer ?
#
loop_
_entity_poly.entity_id
_entity_poly.type
_entity_poly.pdbx_seq_one_letter_code
_entity_poly.pdbx_strand_id
1 'polypeptide(L)'
;MVFSKKNYNIKKYLIWTFVFFSVANCFQKNENHYQFWKGYDHLQRSIKSTSKNEIYFAALAGSLSEENESQLQKTADGYPFLSLYGTLDQQQNWNLHWNEPEPPKYDYLAKVIYTPKLWEEKEIYSVERKIIHKLNGYQPRDFFTWLHDFALAIDDHNAYQALKSTSQNLQFLCDVMQCHITENAEWHTLEFTINDDTKAQFPGFYKRTGSRLEKTKLNLEIWDKFNPTHKLKITNQGKTIQFHFPINPPKEYFLSPKEIHFLGDIEIRSFGITAKIQNLEYKLKTTFDKQTDTLDGHFVRIGKKEINGNFFYVIPQGFVNFFIPGNMDEYFNDFFTLLIQGTQGRGGSQIHVTFRKTGKGQINTITTYNEIKRKRFSLFGGDDSQKASNDFDFFASWEEAMLKDLK
;
A
#
# COMPACT_ATOMS: atom_id res chain seq x y z
N MET A 1 -33.29 9.06 66.63
CA MET A 1 -33.31 8.59 65.22
C MET A 1 -31.92 8.72 64.65
N VAL A 2 -31.27 7.59 64.38
CA VAL A 2 -29.88 7.54 63.90
C VAL A 2 -29.87 7.80 62.40
N PHE A 3 -29.25 8.90 61.99
CA PHE A 3 -28.99 9.21 60.58
C PHE A 3 -28.02 8.18 60.00
N SER A 4 -28.50 7.37 59.06
CA SER A 4 -27.68 6.47 58.25
C SER A 4 -26.77 7.29 57.34
N LYS A 5 -25.47 7.34 57.66
CA LYS A 5 -24.43 7.84 56.75
C LYS A 5 -24.29 6.85 55.58
N LYS A 6 -24.88 7.16 54.44
CA LYS A 6 -24.51 6.53 53.15
C LYS A 6 -23.06 6.91 52.86
N ASN A 7 -22.12 6.01 53.18
CA ASN A 7 -20.76 6.07 52.67
C ASN A 7 -20.80 5.83 51.16
N TYR A 8 -20.93 6.92 50.40
CA TYR A 8 -20.64 6.89 48.97
C TYR A 8 -19.19 6.47 48.79
N ASN A 9 -19.00 5.40 48.04
CA ASN A 9 -17.71 4.75 47.85
C ASN A 9 -16.89 5.56 46.83
N ILE A 10 -16.49 6.78 47.20
CA ILE A 10 -15.77 7.76 46.39
C ILE A 10 -14.48 7.14 45.82
N LYS A 11 -13.85 6.20 46.53
CA LYS A 11 -12.70 5.43 46.03
C LYS A 11 -13.04 4.53 44.84
N LYS A 12 -14.20 3.87 44.83
CA LYS A 12 -14.63 3.06 43.67
C LYS A 12 -14.98 3.95 42.48
N TYR A 13 -15.63 5.09 42.71
CA TYR A 13 -15.90 6.04 41.62
C TYR A 13 -14.60 6.61 41.05
N LEU A 14 -13.67 7.11 41.88
CA LEU A 14 -12.38 7.61 41.43
C LEU A 14 -11.56 6.57 40.66
N ILE A 15 -11.56 5.30 41.06
CA ILE A 15 -10.87 4.22 40.33
C ILE A 15 -11.55 3.96 38.97
N TRP A 16 -12.88 3.96 38.90
CA TRP A 16 -13.59 3.85 37.63
C TRP A 16 -13.40 5.07 36.74
N THR A 17 -13.34 6.28 37.29
CA THR A 17 -13.04 7.51 36.55
C THR A 17 -11.57 7.53 36.11
N PHE A 18 -10.63 7.03 36.91
CA PHE A 18 -9.21 6.92 36.52
C PHE A 18 -9.03 5.84 35.45
N VAL A 19 -9.71 4.69 35.55
CA VAL A 19 -9.69 3.64 34.53
C VAL A 19 -10.36 4.15 33.25
N PHE A 20 -11.44 4.93 33.31
CA PHE A 20 -12.05 5.54 32.12
C PHE A 20 -11.17 6.64 31.50
N PHE A 21 -10.51 7.48 32.31
CA PHE A 21 -9.56 8.50 31.83
C PHE A 21 -8.24 7.91 31.33
N SER A 22 -7.89 6.68 31.74
CA SER A 22 -6.67 6.00 31.25
C SER A 22 -6.88 5.27 29.92
N VAL A 23 -8.14 5.08 29.49
CA VAL A 23 -8.49 4.30 28.29
C VAL A 23 -8.98 5.19 27.15
N ALA A 24 -9.33 6.44 27.43
CA ALA A 24 -9.66 7.44 26.43
C ALA A 24 -8.43 8.33 26.17
N ASN A 25 -7.75 8.06 25.03
CA ASN A 25 -6.63 8.80 24.41
C ASN A 25 -5.28 8.07 24.45
N CYS A 26 -5.04 7.24 23.44
CA CYS A 26 -3.82 7.21 22.61
C CYS A 26 -3.79 5.91 21.81
N PHE A 27 -3.21 5.96 20.61
CA PHE A 27 -2.77 4.78 19.87
C PHE A 27 -2.03 3.85 20.82
N GLN A 28 -2.65 2.71 21.12
CA GLN A 28 -2.12 1.82 22.14
C GLN A 28 -0.83 1.20 21.62
N LYS A 29 0.26 1.45 22.34
CA LYS A 29 1.50 0.69 22.20
C LYS A 29 1.16 -0.80 22.21
N ASN A 30 1.62 -1.51 21.19
CA ASN A 30 1.31 -2.91 21.00
C ASN A 30 2.59 -3.63 20.61
N GLU A 31 3.22 -4.26 21.62
CA GLU A 31 4.48 -4.97 21.45
C GLU A 31 4.39 -6.06 20.38
N ASN A 32 3.24 -6.73 20.23
CA ASN A 32 3.06 -7.74 19.18
C ASN A 32 3.05 -7.10 17.78
N HIS A 33 2.37 -5.96 17.62
CA HIS A 33 2.41 -5.19 16.36
C HIS A 33 3.82 -4.67 16.08
N TYR A 34 4.49 -4.13 17.09
CA TYR A 34 5.87 -3.65 16.97
C TYR A 34 6.81 -4.76 16.50
N GLN A 35 6.79 -5.94 17.13
CA GLN A 35 7.64 -7.06 16.73
C GLN A 35 7.31 -7.58 15.33
N PHE A 36 6.02 -7.63 14.96
CA PHE A 36 5.60 -7.97 13.61
C PHE A 36 6.20 -7.02 12.57
N TRP A 37 5.99 -5.70 12.74
CA TRP A 37 6.41 -4.69 11.78
C TRP A 37 7.93 -4.53 11.74
N LYS A 38 8.61 -4.63 12.88
CA LYS A 38 10.07 -4.67 12.94
C LYS A 38 10.62 -5.89 12.20
N GLY A 39 10.03 -7.07 12.39
CA GLY A 39 10.41 -8.29 11.68
C GLY A 39 10.15 -8.20 10.18
N TYR A 40 9.04 -7.57 9.79
CA TYR A 40 8.67 -7.34 8.39
C TYR A 40 9.63 -6.37 7.70
N ASP A 41 9.95 -5.24 8.33
CA ASP A 41 10.96 -4.28 7.84
C ASP A 41 12.33 -4.96 7.69
N HIS A 42 12.78 -5.68 8.72
CA HIS A 42 14.03 -6.41 8.66
C HIS A 42 14.06 -7.41 7.49
N LEU A 43 12.97 -8.16 7.26
CA LEU A 43 12.82 -9.03 6.09
C LEU A 43 12.94 -8.26 4.77
N GLN A 44 12.24 -7.13 4.60
CA GLN A 44 12.33 -6.32 3.38
C GLN A 44 13.75 -5.82 3.12
N ARG A 45 14.46 -5.37 4.17
CA ARG A 45 15.85 -4.94 4.11
C ARG A 45 16.79 -6.09 3.74
N SER A 46 16.59 -7.27 4.32
CA SER A 46 17.36 -8.47 3.97
C SER A 46 17.14 -8.89 2.52
N ILE A 47 15.90 -8.90 2.01
CA ILE A 47 15.62 -9.22 0.60
C ILE A 47 16.37 -8.27 -0.34
N LYS A 48 16.32 -6.96 -0.05
CA LYS A 48 17.04 -5.94 -0.83
C LYS A 48 18.56 -6.14 -0.77
N SER A 49 19.13 -6.46 0.39
CA SER A 49 20.58 -6.63 0.53
C SER A 49 21.11 -7.93 -0.07
N THR A 50 20.31 -9.01 -0.08
CA THR A 50 20.67 -10.28 -0.72
C THR A 50 20.66 -10.16 -2.25
N SER A 51 19.82 -9.29 -2.82
CA SER A 51 19.74 -9.10 -4.26
C SER A 51 20.79 -8.09 -4.75
N LYS A 52 22.00 -8.56 -5.08
CA LYS A 52 22.94 -7.76 -5.91
C LYS A 52 22.49 -7.63 -7.37
N ASN A 53 21.40 -8.31 -7.74
CA ASN A 53 20.87 -8.37 -9.09
C ASN A 53 19.50 -7.67 -9.15
N GLU A 54 19.47 -6.43 -9.65
CA GLU A 54 18.25 -5.63 -9.80
C GLU A 54 17.15 -6.36 -10.59
N ILE A 55 17.52 -7.27 -11.49
CA ILE A 55 16.58 -8.05 -12.30
C ILE A 55 15.82 -9.04 -11.43
N TYR A 56 16.47 -9.68 -10.46
CA TYR A 56 15.79 -10.60 -9.55
C TYR A 56 14.80 -9.85 -8.65
N PHE A 57 15.18 -8.67 -8.17
CA PHE A 57 14.28 -7.84 -7.37
C PHE A 57 13.06 -7.40 -8.20
N ALA A 58 13.29 -6.91 -9.42
CA ALA A 58 12.21 -6.52 -10.34
C ALA A 58 11.30 -7.70 -10.67
N ALA A 59 11.88 -8.86 -11.01
CA ALA A 59 11.13 -10.07 -11.32
C ALA A 59 10.33 -10.57 -10.12
N LEU A 60 10.89 -10.56 -8.90
CA LEU A 60 10.17 -10.93 -7.68
C LEU A 60 8.97 -10.00 -7.40
N ALA A 61 9.07 -8.73 -7.81
CA ALA A 61 8.00 -7.74 -7.75
C ALA A 61 6.94 -7.90 -8.86
N GLY A 62 7.04 -8.93 -9.71
CA GLY A 62 6.11 -9.14 -10.84
C GLY A 62 6.44 -8.27 -12.06
N SER A 63 7.66 -7.75 -12.13
CA SER A 63 8.15 -6.91 -13.22
C SER A 63 9.34 -7.54 -13.93
N LEU A 64 9.08 -8.28 -15.00
CA LEU A 64 10.10 -8.83 -15.89
C LEU A 64 10.03 -8.15 -17.26
N SER A 65 11.16 -7.68 -17.76
CA SER A 65 11.31 -7.25 -19.14
C SER A 65 11.77 -8.41 -20.01
N GLU A 66 11.38 -8.38 -21.29
CA GLU A 66 11.69 -9.44 -22.25
C GLU A 66 13.20 -9.75 -22.34
N GLU A 67 14.02 -8.70 -22.39
CA GLU A 67 15.48 -8.79 -22.47
C GLU A 67 16.13 -9.53 -21.28
N ASN A 68 15.44 -9.56 -20.14
CA ASN A 68 15.92 -10.14 -18.90
C ASN A 68 15.37 -11.55 -18.62
N GLU A 69 14.48 -12.07 -19.46
CA GLU A 69 13.86 -13.39 -19.28
C GLU A 69 14.86 -14.53 -19.26
N SER A 70 15.90 -14.44 -20.08
CA SER A 70 16.96 -15.45 -20.19
C SER A 70 17.78 -15.62 -18.91
N GLN A 71 17.68 -14.67 -17.99
CA GLN A 71 18.39 -14.67 -16.71
C GLN A 71 17.63 -15.38 -15.60
N LEU A 72 16.36 -15.75 -15.83
CA LEU A 72 15.55 -16.49 -14.87
C LEU A 72 15.68 -18.00 -15.10
N GLN A 73 15.48 -18.78 -14.04
CA GLN A 73 15.34 -20.23 -14.17
C GLN A 73 14.02 -20.57 -14.86
N LYS A 74 13.93 -21.80 -15.39
CA LYS A 74 12.72 -22.31 -16.05
C LYS A 74 12.09 -23.44 -15.26
N THR A 75 10.76 -23.45 -15.18
CA THR A 75 9.99 -24.56 -14.63
C THR A 75 10.19 -25.82 -15.48
N ALA A 76 9.68 -26.96 -15.02
CA ALA A 76 9.67 -28.19 -15.83
C ALA A 76 8.94 -27.99 -17.18
N ASP A 77 7.92 -27.13 -17.20
CA ASP A 77 7.16 -26.75 -18.40
C ASP A 77 7.86 -25.66 -19.25
N GLY A 78 9.06 -25.22 -18.85
CA GLY A 78 9.88 -24.27 -19.58
C GLY A 78 9.60 -22.78 -19.29
N TYR A 79 8.76 -22.45 -18.31
CA TYR A 79 8.35 -21.07 -18.02
C TYR A 79 9.34 -20.35 -17.10
N PRO A 80 9.68 -19.08 -17.37
CA PRO A 80 10.52 -18.29 -16.47
C PRO A 80 9.93 -18.20 -15.07
N PHE A 81 10.73 -18.48 -14.05
CA PHE A 81 10.35 -18.32 -12.66
C PHE A 81 11.51 -17.81 -11.82
N LEU A 82 11.16 -17.27 -10.66
CA LEU A 82 12.11 -16.89 -9.63
C LEU A 82 11.56 -17.34 -8.28
N SER A 83 12.43 -17.92 -7.45
CA SER A 83 12.11 -18.25 -6.05
C SER A 83 13.12 -17.64 -5.11
N LEU A 84 12.63 -17.23 -3.95
CA LEU A 84 13.42 -16.80 -2.81
C LEU A 84 12.83 -17.46 -1.58
N TYR A 85 13.61 -18.25 -0.86
CA TYR A 85 13.20 -18.75 0.44
C TYR A 85 14.18 -18.29 1.51
N GLY A 86 13.75 -18.34 2.76
CA GLY A 86 14.66 -18.08 3.88
C GLY A 86 14.19 -18.62 5.20
N THR A 87 15.14 -18.72 6.11
CA THR A 87 14.94 -19.11 7.51
C THR A 87 15.49 -18.01 8.41
N LEU A 88 14.85 -17.83 9.56
CA LEU A 88 15.37 -16.99 10.63
C LEU A 88 16.37 -17.78 11.48
N ASP A 89 17.53 -17.20 11.77
CA ASP A 89 18.43 -17.75 12.78
C ASP A 89 18.00 -17.36 14.21
N GLN A 90 18.73 -17.85 15.22
CA GLN A 90 18.45 -17.56 16.63
C GLN A 90 18.67 -16.08 16.98
N GLN A 91 19.49 -15.37 16.21
CA GLN A 91 19.82 -13.96 16.34
C GLN A 91 18.86 -13.06 15.53
N GLN A 92 17.80 -13.62 14.95
CA GLN A 92 16.82 -12.93 14.10
C GLN A 92 17.36 -12.43 12.75
N ASN A 93 18.49 -12.97 12.29
CA ASN A 93 19.00 -12.68 10.95
C ASN A 93 18.35 -13.60 9.91
N TRP A 94 18.08 -13.04 8.73
CA TRP A 94 17.55 -13.79 7.61
C TRP A 94 18.67 -14.45 6.81
N ASN A 95 18.58 -15.77 6.66
CA ASN A 95 19.38 -16.52 5.69
C ASN A 95 18.53 -16.78 4.45
N LEU A 96 18.77 -16.04 3.37
CA LEU A 96 17.97 -16.01 2.15
C LEU A 96 18.69 -16.68 0.97
N HIS A 97 17.97 -17.52 0.24
CA HIS A 97 18.50 -18.32 -0.87
C HIS A 97 17.64 -18.16 -2.12
N TRP A 98 18.27 -17.79 -3.23
CA TRP A 98 17.62 -17.62 -4.52
C TRP A 98 17.66 -18.92 -5.31
N ASN A 99 16.54 -19.29 -5.94
CA ASN A 99 16.50 -20.29 -7.02
C ASN A 99 17.06 -21.67 -6.66
N GLU A 100 17.02 -22.00 -5.37
CA GLU A 100 17.36 -23.32 -4.85
C GLU A 100 16.09 -24.16 -4.63
N PRO A 101 16.21 -25.50 -4.57
CA PRO A 101 15.07 -26.38 -4.25
C PRO A 101 14.40 -25.94 -2.93
N GLU A 102 13.06 -25.89 -2.93
CA GLU A 102 12.29 -25.47 -1.75
C GLU A 102 12.61 -26.42 -0.57
N PRO A 103 13.14 -25.91 0.55
CA PRO A 103 13.48 -26.76 1.68
C PRO A 103 12.21 -27.26 2.38
N PRO A 104 12.26 -28.40 3.08
CA PRO A 104 11.14 -28.89 3.88
C PRO A 104 10.68 -27.92 4.98
N LYS A 105 11.55 -26.97 5.37
CA LYS A 105 11.29 -25.95 6.40
C LYS A 105 11.81 -24.60 5.94
N TYR A 106 10.95 -23.58 6.01
CA TYR A 106 11.27 -22.18 5.75
C TYR A 106 10.40 -21.27 6.62
N ASP A 107 10.85 -20.05 6.87
CA ASP A 107 10.08 -18.99 7.53
C ASP A 107 9.57 -17.93 6.56
N TYR A 108 10.20 -17.88 5.38
CA TYR A 108 9.81 -17.06 4.25
C TYR A 108 9.92 -17.85 2.94
N LEU A 109 8.96 -17.65 2.05
CA LEU A 109 8.99 -18.11 0.67
C LEU A 109 8.35 -17.04 -0.19
N ALA A 110 8.99 -16.67 -1.28
CA ALA A 110 8.39 -15.93 -2.37
C ALA A 110 8.70 -16.63 -3.67
N LYS A 111 7.68 -16.88 -4.47
CA LYS A 111 7.80 -17.50 -5.79
C LYS A 111 6.98 -16.69 -6.78
N VAL A 112 7.54 -16.46 -7.95
CA VAL A 112 6.87 -15.83 -9.08
C VAL A 112 7.08 -16.67 -10.33
N ILE A 113 6.02 -16.89 -11.10
CA ILE A 113 6.04 -17.64 -12.36
C ILE A 113 5.46 -16.74 -13.44
N TYR A 114 6.16 -16.66 -14.57
CA TYR A 114 5.76 -15.93 -15.76
C TYR A 114 5.36 -16.93 -16.83
N THR A 115 4.08 -17.09 -17.10
CA THR A 115 3.58 -17.98 -18.15
C THR A 115 3.32 -17.15 -19.40
N PRO A 116 4.10 -17.31 -20.49
CA PRO A 116 3.84 -16.61 -21.75
C PRO A 116 2.48 -17.01 -22.33
N LYS A 117 1.73 -16.05 -22.85
CA LYS A 117 0.48 -16.29 -23.57
C LYS A 117 0.41 -15.39 -24.80
N LEU A 118 -0.38 -15.80 -25.79
CA LEU A 118 -0.76 -14.99 -26.94
C LEU A 118 -2.23 -14.58 -26.80
N TRP A 119 -2.51 -13.28 -26.83
CA TRP A 119 -3.86 -12.73 -26.80
C TRP A 119 -4.06 -11.80 -28.00
N GLU A 120 -4.91 -12.19 -28.95
CA GLU A 120 -5.16 -11.40 -30.16
C GLU A 120 -3.84 -11.00 -30.86
N GLU A 121 -2.94 -11.97 -31.03
CA GLU A 121 -1.59 -11.81 -31.61
C GLU A 121 -0.60 -10.97 -30.76
N LYS A 122 -1.02 -10.49 -29.59
CA LYS A 122 -0.16 -9.74 -28.64
C LYS A 122 0.45 -10.68 -27.61
N GLU A 123 1.75 -10.56 -27.40
CA GLU A 123 2.47 -11.32 -26.39
C GLU A 123 2.24 -10.73 -24.99
N ILE A 124 1.76 -11.58 -24.08
CA ILE A 124 1.50 -11.21 -22.69
C ILE A 124 2.12 -12.23 -21.73
N TYR A 125 2.19 -11.86 -20.46
CA TYR A 125 2.44 -12.78 -19.36
C TYR A 125 1.23 -12.91 -18.46
N SER A 126 0.94 -14.15 -18.08
CA SER A 126 0.25 -14.44 -16.84
C SER A 126 1.30 -14.55 -15.73
N VAL A 127 1.18 -13.70 -14.72
CA VAL A 127 2.12 -13.62 -13.60
C VAL A 127 1.42 -14.10 -12.34
N GLU A 128 1.89 -15.24 -11.84
CA GLU A 128 1.44 -15.80 -10.58
C GLU A 128 2.53 -15.60 -9.54
N ARG A 129 2.20 -14.93 -8.44
CA ARG A 129 3.12 -14.71 -7.33
C ARG A 129 2.51 -15.22 -6.05
N LYS A 130 3.32 -15.92 -5.26
CA LYS A 130 2.95 -16.44 -3.96
C LYS A 130 4.05 -16.10 -2.97
N ILE A 131 3.66 -15.42 -1.89
CA ILE A 131 4.51 -15.11 -0.75
C ILE A 131 3.93 -15.80 0.48
N ILE A 132 4.78 -16.44 1.25
CA ILE A 132 4.48 -16.97 2.58
C ILE A 132 5.50 -16.37 3.55
N HIS A 133 5.04 -15.85 4.69
CA HIS A 133 5.92 -15.51 5.80
C HIS A 133 5.29 -15.90 7.14
N LYS A 134 6.13 -16.28 8.11
CA LYS A 134 5.70 -16.75 9.45
C LYS A 134 5.83 -15.70 10.55
N LEU A 135 5.82 -14.42 10.17
CA LEU A 135 5.80 -13.31 11.14
C LEU A 135 4.45 -13.30 11.88
N ASN A 136 4.52 -13.12 13.19
CA ASN A 136 3.36 -13.15 14.09
C ASN A 136 3.17 -11.78 14.74
N GLY A 137 1.93 -11.50 15.16
CA GLY A 137 1.62 -10.37 16.01
C GLY A 137 0.61 -9.39 15.42
N TYR A 138 0.36 -9.44 14.10
CA TYR A 138 -0.54 -8.54 13.40
C TYR A 138 -1.53 -9.30 12.51
N GLN A 139 -2.79 -8.88 12.52
CA GLN A 139 -3.83 -9.31 11.60
C GLN A 139 -4.43 -8.14 10.82
N PRO A 140 -4.96 -8.36 9.61
CA PRO A 140 -5.65 -7.34 8.83
C PRO A 140 -6.77 -6.60 9.58
N ARG A 141 -7.54 -7.27 10.44
CA ARG A 141 -8.54 -6.59 11.29
C ARG A 141 -7.95 -5.52 12.20
N ASP A 142 -6.69 -5.64 12.59
CA ASP A 142 -6.03 -4.68 13.48
C ASP A 142 -5.81 -3.33 12.77
N PHE A 143 -5.60 -3.34 11.44
CA PHE A 143 -5.59 -2.10 10.63
C PHE A 143 -6.91 -1.34 10.75
N PHE A 144 -8.02 -2.07 10.69
CA PHE A 144 -9.36 -1.51 10.67
C PHE A 144 -9.76 -0.93 12.03
N THR A 145 -9.37 -1.60 13.11
CA THR A 145 -9.45 -1.03 14.47
C THR A 145 -8.60 0.24 14.58
N TRP A 146 -7.36 0.22 14.08
CA TRP A 146 -6.49 1.41 14.09
C TRP A 146 -7.09 2.58 13.29
N LEU A 147 -7.65 2.30 12.10
CA LEU A 147 -8.29 3.32 11.25
C LEU A 147 -9.54 3.90 11.92
N HIS A 148 -10.31 3.05 12.60
CA HIS A 148 -11.45 3.45 13.40
C HIS A 148 -11.04 4.45 14.49
N ASP A 149 -10.08 4.05 15.33
CA ASP A 149 -9.60 4.86 16.45
C ASP A 149 -8.97 6.17 15.96
N PHE A 150 -8.23 6.13 14.83
CA PHE A 150 -7.64 7.33 14.23
C PHE A 150 -8.69 8.33 13.76
N ALA A 151 -9.73 7.86 13.05
CA ALA A 151 -10.81 8.73 12.58
C ALA A 151 -11.55 9.40 13.74
N LEU A 152 -11.81 8.67 14.83
CA LEU A 152 -12.39 9.25 16.04
C LEU A 152 -11.46 10.26 16.72
N ALA A 153 -10.15 9.96 16.76
CA ALA A 153 -9.17 10.86 17.36
C ALA A 153 -8.98 12.17 16.56
N ILE A 154 -9.16 12.14 15.24
CA ILE A 154 -9.12 13.35 14.40
C ILE A 154 -10.35 14.23 14.64
N ASP A 155 -11.51 13.62 14.85
CA ASP A 155 -12.77 14.34 15.07
C ASP A 155 -12.84 15.03 16.45
N ASP A 156 -12.09 14.53 17.44
CA ASP A 156 -11.97 15.16 18.76
C ASP A 156 -10.72 16.04 18.86
N HIS A 157 -10.91 17.35 19.06
CA HIS A 157 -9.81 18.31 19.14
C HIS A 157 -8.75 17.94 20.20
N ASN A 158 -9.17 17.51 21.39
CA ASN A 158 -8.22 17.19 22.47
C ASN A 158 -7.46 15.90 22.17
N ALA A 159 -8.15 14.90 21.64
CA ALA A 159 -7.55 13.64 21.22
C ALA A 159 -6.55 13.87 20.08
N TYR A 160 -6.87 14.73 19.10
CA TYR A 160 -5.96 15.09 18.02
C TYR A 160 -4.73 15.86 18.53
N GLN A 161 -4.88 16.81 19.45
CA GLN A 161 -3.71 17.50 20.04
C GLN A 161 -2.85 16.54 20.86
N ALA A 162 -3.47 15.63 21.61
CA ALA A 162 -2.76 14.57 22.31
C ALA A 162 -2.00 13.66 21.32
N LEU A 163 -2.65 13.31 20.20
CA LEU A 163 -2.03 12.52 19.15
C LEU A 163 -0.83 13.22 18.53
N LYS A 164 -0.98 14.49 18.13
CA LYS A 164 0.09 15.31 17.56
C LYS A 164 1.29 15.48 18.51
N SER A 165 1.06 15.49 19.82
CA SER A 165 2.13 15.62 20.82
C SER A 165 2.77 14.29 21.24
N THR A 166 2.17 13.14 20.90
CA THR A 166 2.67 11.82 21.35
C THR A 166 3.09 10.90 20.21
N SER A 167 2.44 10.98 19.05
CA SER A 167 2.79 10.19 17.86
C SER A 167 4.10 10.70 17.26
N GLN A 168 5.13 9.87 17.37
CA GLN A 168 6.42 10.06 16.72
C GLN A 168 6.26 10.09 15.20
N ASN A 169 5.33 9.31 14.66
CA ASN A 169 5.03 9.33 13.23
C ASN A 169 4.49 10.69 12.78
N LEU A 170 3.48 11.22 13.46
CA LEU A 170 2.87 12.51 13.12
C LEU A 170 3.84 13.67 13.36
N GLN A 171 4.64 13.61 14.43
CA GLN A 171 5.72 14.57 14.69
C GLN A 171 6.75 14.56 13.55
N PHE A 172 7.28 13.40 13.20
CA PHE A 172 8.23 13.28 12.08
C PHE A 172 7.67 13.86 10.79
N LEU A 173 6.43 13.51 10.42
CA LEU A 173 5.82 14.02 9.20
C LEU A 173 5.67 15.55 9.23
N CYS A 174 5.33 16.13 10.38
CA CYS A 174 5.15 17.58 10.52
C CYS A 174 6.44 18.37 10.76
N ASP A 175 7.53 17.71 11.16
CA ASP A 175 8.87 18.28 11.24
C ASP A 175 9.55 18.31 9.85
N VAL A 176 9.22 17.34 8.99
CA VAL A 176 9.80 17.20 7.65
C VAL A 176 8.96 17.89 6.58
N MET A 177 7.64 17.92 6.75
CA MET A 177 6.68 18.51 5.81
C MET A 177 5.84 19.57 6.50
N GLN A 178 5.30 20.50 5.73
CA GLN A 178 4.34 21.45 6.28
C GLN A 178 2.98 20.76 6.47
N CYS A 179 2.60 20.59 7.73
CA CYS A 179 1.32 20.02 8.13
C CYS A 179 0.25 21.10 8.39
N HIS A 180 -0.95 20.89 7.87
CA HIS A 180 -2.13 21.64 8.30
C HIS A 180 -3.31 20.70 8.57
N ILE A 181 -4.20 21.14 9.45
CA ILE A 181 -5.53 20.54 9.60
C ILE A 181 -6.54 21.61 9.23
N THR A 182 -7.50 21.24 8.39
CA THR A 182 -8.65 22.10 8.06
C THR A 182 -9.93 21.31 8.26
N GLU A 183 -11.01 22.02 8.54
CA GLU A 183 -12.34 21.45 8.72
C GLU A 183 -13.30 22.16 7.78
N ASN A 184 -14.16 21.40 7.11
CA ASN A 184 -15.29 21.94 6.35
C ASN A 184 -16.60 21.26 6.79
N ALA A 185 -17.70 21.38 6.06
CA ALA A 185 -18.97 20.79 6.50
C ALA A 185 -19.03 19.25 6.47
N GLU A 186 -18.11 18.59 5.76
CA GLU A 186 -18.13 17.13 5.54
C GLU A 186 -16.86 16.43 6.09
N TRP A 187 -15.72 17.13 6.11
CA TRP A 187 -14.42 16.52 6.32
C TRP A 187 -13.55 17.28 7.33
N HIS A 188 -12.84 16.50 8.15
CA HIS A 188 -11.55 16.86 8.72
C HIS A 188 -10.44 16.49 7.73
N THR A 189 -9.68 17.46 7.26
CA THR A 189 -8.64 17.29 6.25
C THR A 189 -7.26 17.46 6.87
N LEU A 190 -6.47 16.39 6.87
CA LEU A 190 -5.04 16.40 7.20
C LEU A 190 -4.22 16.61 5.94
N GLU A 191 -3.45 17.69 5.90
CA GLU A 191 -2.63 18.07 4.76
C GLU A 191 -1.14 17.93 5.07
N PHE A 192 -0.40 17.28 4.17
CA PHE A 192 1.05 17.14 4.26
C PHE A 192 1.68 17.71 2.98
N THR A 193 2.38 18.84 3.10
CA THR A 193 2.97 19.55 1.95
C THR A 193 4.48 19.40 1.94
N ILE A 194 5.00 18.78 0.88
CA ILE A 194 6.44 18.73 0.61
C ILE A 194 6.93 20.14 0.28
N ASN A 195 7.80 20.70 1.13
CA ASN A 195 8.24 22.09 1.08
C ASN A 195 9.79 22.19 1.04
N ASP A 196 10.33 23.39 1.26
CA ASP A 196 11.78 23.62 1.28
C ASP A 196 12.49 22.98 2.49
N ASP A 197 11.79 22.77 3.62
CA ASP A 197 12.34 22.02 4.76
C ASP A 197 12.51 20.55 4.38
N THR A 198 11.52 19.97 3.70
CA THR A 198 11.64 18.61 3.14
C THR A 198 12.81 18.51 2.17
N LYS A 199 13.03 19.54 1.34
CA LYS A 199 14.15 19.59 0.39
C LYS A 199 15.51 19.65 1.10
N ALA A 200 15.60 20.39 2.20
CA ALA A 200 16.82 20.52 2.99
C ALA A 200 17.17 19.21 3.71
N GLN A 201 16.18 18.55 4.32
CA GLN A 201 16.39 17.31 5.08
C GLN A 201 16.50 16.08 4.17
N PHE A 202 15.63 15.97 3.16
CA PHE A 202 15.52 14.81 2.27
C PHE A 202 15.46 15.22 0.79
N PRO A 203 16.58 15.72 0.21
CA PRO A 203 16.61 16.23 -1.16
C PRO A 203 16.24 15.19 -2.22
N GLY A 204 16.54 13.91 -1.98
CA GLY A 204 16.17 12.80 -2.87
C GLY A 204 14.65 12.60 -2.93
N PHE A 205 14.01 12.51 -1.77
CA PHE A 205 12.55 12.42 -1.65
C PHE A 205 11.84 13.63 -2.26
N TYR A 206 12.33 14.84 -2.00
CA TYR A 206 11.79 16.06 -2.59
C TYR A 206 11.84 16.03 -4.13
N LYS A 207 13.00 15.69 -4.71
CA LYS A 207 13.19 15.64 -6.17
C LYS A 207 12.36 14.53 -6.82
N ARG A 208 12.27 13.36 -6.19
CA ARG A 208 11.58 12.20 -6.77
C ARG A 208 10.08 12.21 -6.49
N THR A 209 9.69 12.11 -5.23
CA THR A 209 8.28 12.04 -4.80
C THR A 209 7.59 13.38 -5.01
N GLY A 210 8.23 14.48 -4.64
CA GLY A 210 7.66 15.83 -4.84
C GLY A 210 7.38 16.14 -6.31
N SER A 211 8.32 15.85 -7.22
CA SER A 211 8.11 16.04 -8.68
C SER A 211 6.99 15.17 -9.24
N ARG A 212 6.87 13.92 -8.77
CA ARG A 212 5.80 13.01 -9.20
C ARG A 212 4.43 13.46 -8.71
N LEU A 213 4.33 13.95 -7.47
CA LEU A 213 3.09 14.50 -6.93
C LEU A 213 2.64 15.74 -7.71
N GLU A 214 3.54 16.65 -8.06
CA GLU A 214 3.20 17.82 -8.91
C GLU A 214 2.65 17.45 -10.27
N LYS A 215 3.14 16.33 -10.82
CA LYS A 215 2.74 15.78 -12.11
C LYS A 215 1.47 14.93 -12.03
N THR A 216 0.93 14.71 -10.84
CA THR A 216 -0.22 13.80 -10.63
C THR A 216 -1.38 14.56 -10.01
N LYS A 217 -2.61 14.22 -10.38
CA LYS A 217 -3.80 14.52 -9.58
C LYS A 217 -4.49 13.20 -9.25
N LEU A 218 -4.79 13.03 -7.99
CA LEU A 218 -5.43 11.86 -7.41
C LEU A 218 -6.68 12.34 -6.69
N ASN A 219 -7.77 11.65 -6.94
CA ASN A 219 -8.98 11.71 -6.15
C ASN A 219 -9.43 10.29 -5.88
N LEU A 220 -9.16 9.78 -4.68
CA LEU A 220 -9.48 8.42 -4.26
C LEU A 220 -10.54 8.48 -3.17
N GLU A 221 -11.71 7.92 -3.42
CA GLU A 221 -12.75 7.71 -2.41
C GLU A 221 -12.74 6.24 -1.99
N ILE A 222 -12.79 5.99 -0.67
CA ILE A 222 -12.74 4.65 -0.08
C ILE A 222 -13.93 4.51 0.84
N TRP A 223 -14.76 3.48 0.65
CA TRP A 223 -15.96 3.27 1.48
C TRP A 223 -16.29 1.80 1.71
N ASP A 224 -16.97 1.51 2.83
CA ASP A 224 -17.61 0.21 3.03
C ASP A 224 -18.92 0.13 2.24
N LYS A 225 -19.05 -0.83 1.33
CA LYS A 225 -20.24 -0.99 0.50
C LYS A 225 -21.51 -1.24 1.33
N PHE A 226 -21.39 -1.90 2.47
CA PHE A 226 -22.54 -2.20 3.32
C PHE A 226 -22.92 -1.00 4.21
N ASN A 227 -21.99 -0.06 4.40
CA ASN A 227 -22.20 1.17 5.15
C ASN A 227 -21.57 2.35 4.39
N PRO A 228 -22.18 2.85 3.29
CA PRO A 228 -21.54 3.83 2.42
C PRO A 228 -21.20 5.18 3.08
N THR A 229 -21.77 5.46 4.25
CA THR A 229 -21.40 6.61 5.08
C THR A 229 -20.04 6.44 5.78
N HIS A 230 -19.57 5.19 5.93
CA HIS A 230 -18.21 4.90 6.36
C HIS A 230 -17.30 5.10 5.15
N LYS A 231 -16.88 6.35 4.95
CA LYS A 231 -16.02 6.73 3.84
C LYS A 231 -14.89 7.65 4.28
N LEU A 232 -13.78 7.56 3.56
CA LEU A 232 -12.68 8.51 3.60
C LEU A 232 -12.24 8.85 2.18
N LYS A 233 -11.53 9.96 2.04
CA LYS A 233 -11.06 10.41 0.74
C LYS A 233 -9.59 10.80 0.81
N ILE A 234 -8.83 10.50 -0.22
CA ILE A 234 -7.44 10.89 -0.38
C ILE A 234 -7.30 11.68 -1.67
N THR A 235 -6.81 12.90 -1.57
CA THR A 235 -6.54 13.75 -2.73
C THR A 235 -5.10 14.25 -2.73
N ASN A 236 -4.65 14.80 -3.85
CA ASN A 236 -3.47 15.64 -3.85
C ASN A 236 -3.69 16.94 -4.62
N GLN A 237 -3.00 17.98 -4.18
CA GLN A 237 -2.96 19.29 -4.82
C GLN A 237 -1.50 19.72 -4.94
N GLY A 238 -0.94 19.61 -6.15
CA GLY A 238 0.49 19.84 -6.35
C GLY A 238 1.32 18.88 -5.48
N LYS A 239 2.18 19.43 -4.62
CA LYS A 239 3.02 18.68 -3.66
C LYS A 239 2.31 18.32 -2.35
N THR A 240 1.05 18.70 -2.18
CA THR A 240 0.28 18.46 -0.96
C THR A 240 -0.55 17.19 -1.10
N ILE A 241 -0.40 16.24 -0.17
CA ILE A 241 -1.29 15.09 -0.01
C ILE A 241 -2.32 15.46 1.07
N GLN A 242 -3.59 15.15 0.80
CA GLN A 242 -4.71 15.48 1.68
C GLN A 242 -5.47 14.21 2.04
N PHE A 243 -5.62 13.93 3.33
CA PHE A 243 -6.44 12.84 3.86
C PHE A 243 -7.68 13.44 4.49
N HIS A 244 -8.85 13.06 3.98
CA HIS A 244 -10.15 13.55 4.42
C HIS A 244 -10.85 12.46 5.24
N PHE A 245 -11.09 12.76 6.51
CA PHE A 245 -11.82 11.91 7.45
C PHE A 245 -13.20 12.50 7.73
N PRO A 246 -14.25 11.69 7.87
CA PRO A 246 -15.61 12.21 8.02
C PRO A 246 -15.76 12.92 9.36
N ILE A 247 -16.53 13.99 9.38
CA ILE A 247 -16.95 14.64 10.63
C ILE A 247 -17.98 13.76 11.34
N ASN A 248 -17.88 13.66 12.67
CA ASN A 248 -18.69 12.78 13.52
C ASN A 248 -18.74 11.33 12.99
N PRO A 249 -17.61 10.61 12.89
CA PRO A 249 -17.63 9.23 12.44
C PRO A 249 -18.53 8.37 13.36
N PRO A 250 -19.30 7.42 12.80
CA PRO A 250 -20.08 6.50 13.63
C PRO A 250 -19.16 5.62 14.49
N LYS A 251 -19.69 5.10 15.60
CA LYS A 251 -18.93 4.30 16.58
C LYS A 251 -18.44 2.96 16.01
N GLU A 252 -19.00 2.54 14.90
CA GLU A 252 -18.65 1.31 14.18
C GLU A 252 -17.84 1.58 12.91
N TYR A 253 -17.40 2.83 12.68
CA TYR A 253 -16.68 3.26 11.49
C TYR A 253 -15.52 2.32 11.16
N PHE A 254 -15.61 1.61 10.02
CA PHE A 254 -14.63 0.63 9.55
C PHE A 254 -14.20 -0.47 10.55
N LEU A 255 -14.91 -0.74 11.66
CA LEU A 255 -14.47 -1.79 12.61
C LEU A 255 -14.51 -3.22 12.03
N SER A 256 -15.47 -3.50 11.15
CA SER A 256 -15.62 -4.82 10.53
C SER A 256 -16.21 -4.70 9.12
N PRO A 257 -15.48 -4.05 8.18
CA PRO A 257 -15.94 -3.96 6.80
C PRO A 257 -16.08 -5.38 6.23
N LYS A 258 -17.03 -5.57 5.32
CA LYS A 258 -17.20 -6.82 4.57
C LYS A 258 -16.73 -6.68 3.13
N GLU A 259 -16.90 -5.49 2.57
CA GLU A 259 -16.52 -5.19 1.19
C GLU A 259 -16.19 -3.71 1.06
N ILE A 260 -14.92 -3.40 0.87
CA ILE A 260 -14.40 -2.05 0.73
C ILE A 260 -14.24 -1.74 -0.75
N HIS A 261 -14.72 -0.58 -1.14
CA HIS A 261 -14.63 -0.06 -2.50
C HIS A 261 -13.63 1.09 -2.52
N PHE A 262 -12.85 1.16 -3.58
CA PHE A 262 -11.87 2.19 -3.85
C PHE A 262 -12.20 2.74 -5.24
N LEU A 263 -12.57 4.01 -5.33
CA LEU A 263 -12.87 4.68 -6.59
C LEU A 263 -11.88 5.81 -6.80
N GLY A 264 -11.03 5.67 -7.81
CA GLY A 264 -9.97 6.61 -8.13
C GLY A 264 -10.21 7.34 -9.45
N ASP A 265 -10.07 8.66 -9.41
CA ASP A 265 -9.72 9.46 -10.58
C ASP A 265 -8.23 9.81 -10.51
N ILE A 266 -7.52 9.56 -11.59
CA ILE A 266 -6.07 9.74 -11.69
C ILE A 266 -5.76 10.53 -12.96
N GLU A 267 -5.04 11.63 -12.82
CA GLU A 267 -4.44 12.37 -13.92
C GLU A 267 -2.93 12.35 -13.76
N ILE A 268 -2.19 11.91 -14.78
CA ILE A 268 -0.72 11.90 -14.80
C ILE A 268 -0.25 12.74 -15.98
N ARG A 269 0.62 13.71 -15.73
CA ARG A 269 1.24 14.61 -16.71
C ARG A 269 2.73 14.35 -16.79
N SER A 270 3.17 13.68 -17.85
CA SER A 270 4.58 13.30 -18.02
C SER A 270 4.98 13.32 -19.48
N PHE A 271 6.18 13.82 -19.82
CA PHE A 271 6.72 13.84 -21.19
C PHE A 271 5.82 14.46 -22.28
N GLY A 272 5.02 15.47 -21.93
CA GLY A 272 4.06 16.07 -22.86
C GLY A 272 2.80 15.21 -23.10
N ILE A 273 2.68 14.06 -22.44
CA ILE A 273 1.48 13.23 -22.34
C ILE A 273 0.70 13.62 -21.09
N THR A 274 -0.62 13.69 -21.23
CA THR A 274 -1.58 13.72 -20.13
C THR A 274 -2.45 12.47 -20.23
N ALA A 275 -2.34 11.58 -19.25
CA ALA A 275 -3.21 10.42 -19.10
C ALA A 275 -4.24 10.73 -18.00
N LYS A 276 -5.52 10.68 -18.34
CA LYS A 276 -6.65 10.81 -17.40
C LYS A 276 -7.39 9.50 -17.34
N ILE A 277 -7.58 9.01 -16.13
CA ILE A 277 -8.30 7.79 -15.78
C ILE A 277 -9.39 8.21 -14.82
N GLN A 278 -10.65 7.92 -15.16
CA GLN A 278 -11.81 8.26 -14.33
C GLN A 278 -12.53 7.01 -13.89
N ASN A 279 -13.04 7.02 -12.67
CA ASN A 279 -13.83 5.95 -12.07
C ASN A 279 -13.12 4.58 -12.14
N LEU A 280 -11.82 4.52 -11.83
CA LEU A 280 -11.13 3.24 -11.65
C LEU A 280 -11.58 2.64 -10.31
N GLU A 281 -12.33 1.54 -10.39
CA GLU A 281 -12.90 0.88 -9.21
C GLU A 281 -12.11 -0.37 -8.87
N TYR A 282 -11.65 -0.44 -7.62
CA TYR A 282 -11.08 -1.63 -7.02
C TYR A 282 -11.91 -2.05 -5.81
N LYS A 283 -12.09 -3.35 -5.65
CA LYS A 283 -12.89 -3.93 -4.59
C LYS A 283 -12.02 -4.84 -3.73
N LEU A 284 -12.20 -4.76 -2.42
CA LEU A 284 -11.56 -5.61 -1.42
C LEU A 284 -12.63 -6.23 -0.53
N LYS A 285 -12.86 -7.53 -0.67
CA LYS A 285 -13.68 -8.30 0.27
C LYS A 285 -12.84 -8.72 1.47
N THR A 286 -13.46 -8.71 2.63
CA THR A 286 -12.80 -8.98 3.91
C THR A 286 -13.62 -10.01 4.70
N THR A 287 -12.94 -11.05 5.19
CA THR A 287 -13.54 -12.08 6.05
C THR A 287 -12.69 -12.21 7.30
N PHE A 288 -13.31 -12.06 8.47
CA PHE A 288 -12.64 -12.02 9.76
C PHE A 288 -13.17 -13.13 10.68
N ASP A 289 -12.50 -14.28 10.69
CA ASP A 289 -12.85 -15.42 11.52
C ASP A 289 -11.95 -15.53 12.75
N LYS A 290 -12.27 -16.40 13.72
CA LYS A 290 -11.47 -16.51 14.97
C LYS A 290 -9.98 -16.84 14.74
N GLN A 291 -9.67 -17.57 13.68
CA GLN A 291 -8.32 -18.09 13.40
C GLN A 291 -7.73 -17.56 12.10
N THR A 292 -8.53 -16.95 11.23
CA THR A 292 -8.11 -16.60 9.87
C THR A 292 -8.73 -15.27 9.47
N ASP A 293 -7.89 -14.39 8.95
CA ASP A 293 -8.33 -13.17 8.28
C ASP A 293 -8.01 -13.32 6.80
N THR A 294 -8.99 -13.05 5.95
CA THR A 294 -8.85 -13.15 4.50
C THR A 294 -9.20 -11.83 3.84
N LEU A 295 -8.37 -11.42 2.87
CA LEU A 295 -8.62 -10.26 2.01
C LEU A 295 -8.59 -10.71 0.54
N ASP A 296 -9.66 -10.44 -0.19
CA ASP A 296 -9.81 -10.80 -1.61
C ASP A 296 -10.04 -9.54 -2.43
N GLY A 297 -9.07 -9.18 -3.26
CA GLY A 297 -9.06 -7.93 -3.99
C GLY A 297 -8.99 -8.09 -5.51
N HIS A 298 -9.68 -7.25 -6.25
CA HIS A 298 -9.60 -7.18 -7.72
C HIS A 298 -10.13 -5.84 -8.26
N PHE A 299 -9.69 -5.48 -9.46
CA PHE A 299 -10.28 -4.38 -10.21
C PHE A 299 -11.63 -4.77 -10.80
N VAL A 300 -12.61 -3.87 -10.71
CA VAL A 300 -14.00 -4.13 -11.13
C VAL A 300 -14.30 -3.45 -12.46
N ARG A 301 -13.94 -2.17 -12.59
CA ARG A 301 -14.20 -1.37 -13.78
C ARG A 301 -13.29 -0.17 -13.89
N ILE A 302 -13.28 0.41 -15.08
CA ILE A 302 -12.74 1.73 -15.40
C ILE A 302 -13.84 2.49 -16.14
N GLY A 303 -14.04 3.76 -15.80
CA GLY A 303 -14.94 4.64 -16.52
C GLY A 303 -14.29 5.17 -17.80
N LYS A 304 -13.99 6.46 -17.81
CA LYS A 304 -13.40 7.13 -18.98
C LYS A 304 -11.87 7.09 -18.88
N LYS A 305 -11.23 6.90 -20.02
CA LYS A 305 -9.78 7.07 -20.20
C LYS A 305 -9.55 8.05 -21.34
N GLU A 306 -8.67 9.02 -21.11
CA GLU A 306 -8.25 9.97 -22.13
C GLU A 306 -6.74 10.08 -22.10
N ILE A 307 -6.10 9.95 -23.26
CA ILE A 307 -4.67 10.10 -23.39
C ILE A 307 -4.44 11.15 -24.46
N ASN A 308 -3.88 12.27 -24.05
CA ASN A 308 -3.69 13.42 -24.92
C ASN A 308 -2.22 13.86 -24.85
N GLY A 309 -1.70 14.41 -25.94
CA GLY A 309 -0.38 15.04 -25.95
C GLY A 309 0.52 14.63 -27.09
N ASN A 310 1.68 15.27 -27.14
CA ASN A 310 2.76 15.01 -28.07
C ASN A 310 3.96 14.52 -27.26
N PHE A 311 4.36 13.26 -27.44
CA PHE A 311 5.57 12.74 -26.81
C PHE A 311 6.77 13.60 -27.25
N PHE A 312 7.53 14.14 -26.30
CA PHE A 312 8.71 14.99 -26.53
C PHE A 312 8.52 16.39 -27.16
N TYR A 313 7.34 17.04 -27.13
CA TYR A 313 7.12 18.43 -27.64
C TYR A 313 7.53 18.72 -29.11
N VAL A 314 8.19 17.78 -29.79
CA VAL A 314 8.90 17.94 -31.07
C VAL A 314 8.54 16.80 -32.04
N ILE A 315 8.04 15.67 -31.53
CA ILE A 315 7.70 14.50 -32.34
C ILE A 315 6.17 14.50 -32.59
N PRO A 316 5.71 14.65 -33.85
CA PRO A 316 4.31 14.51 -34.20
C PRO A 316 3.77 13.13 -33.78
N GLN A 317 2.49 13.04 -33.39
CA GLN A 317 1.85 11.79 -32.95
C GLN A 317 2.09 10.60 -33.90
N GLY A 318 2.23 10.85 -35.21
CA GLY A 318 2.53 9.83 -36.21
C GLY A 318 3.88 9.10 -36.04
N PHE A 319 4.89 9.72 -35.43
CA PHE A 319 6.19 9.09 -35.14
C PHE A 319 6.22 8.37 -33.79
N VAL A 320 5.35 8.75 -32.85
CA VAL A 320 5.17 8.05 -31.56
C VAL A 320 4.61 6.64 -31.79
N ASN A 321 3.75 6.49 -32.81
CA ASN A 321 3.24 5.20 -33.31
C ASN A 321 4.34 4.26 -33.84
N PHE A 322 5.55 4.77 -34.11
CA PHE A 322 6.68 3.96 -34.58
C PHE A 322 7.48 3.34 -33.43
N PHE A 323 7.44 3.95 -32.23
CA PHE A 323 8.18 3.49 -31.05
C PHE A 323 7.30 2.79 -30.01
N ILE A 324 5.99 2.96 -30.09
CA ILE A 324 4.99 2.24 -29.28
C ILE A 324 4.20 1.35 -30.24
N PRO A 325 4.28 0.01 -30.14
CA PRO A 325 3.45 -0.86 -30.97
C PRO A 325 1.96 -0.63 -30.64
N GLY A 326 1.22 -0.07 -31.60
CA GLY A 326 -0.15 0.42 -31.45
C GLY A 326 -0.21 1.90 -31.05
N ASN A 327 -1.27 2.63 -31.45
CA ASN A 327 -1.51 3.98 -30.93
C ASN A 327 -1.57 3.89 -29.38
N MET A 328 -1.04 4.88 -28.66
CA MET A 328 -1.06 4.94 -27.20
C MET A 328 -2.44 4.60 -26.62
N ASP A 329 -3.51 5.07 -27.24
CA ASP A 329 -4.88 4.72 -26.84
C ASP A 329 -5.09 3.20 -26.83
N GLU A 330 -4.69 2.49 -27.88
CA GLU A 330 -4.75 1.03 -27.95
C GLU A 330 -3.88 0.39 -26.87
N TYR A 331 -2.66 0.89 -26.66
CA TYR A 331 -1.76 0.34 -25.66
C TYR A 331 -2.39 0.36 -24.26
N PHE A 332 -2.94 1.51 -23.86
CA PHE A 332 -3.59 1.68 -22.57
C PHE A 332 -4.95 0.98 -22.52
N ASN A 333 -5.67 0.90 -23.64
CA ASN A 333 -6.89 0.13 -23.73
C ASN A 333 -6.64 -1.33 -23.35
N ASP A 334 -5.67 -1.95 -24.00
CA ASP A 334 -5.26 -3.32 -23.70
C ASP A 334 -4.79 -3.46 -22.26
N PHE A 335 -3.99 -2.51 -21.75
CA PHE A 335 -3.51 -2.54 -20.38
C PHE A 335 -4.67 -2.58 -19.38
N PHE A 336 -5.68 -1.72 -19.53
CA PHE A 336 -6.84 -1.73 -18.65
C PHE A 336 -7.75 -2.95 -18.85
N THR A 337 -7.86 -3.45 -20.09
CA THR A 337 -8.57 -4.71 -20.36
C THR A 337 -7.90 -5.87 -19.62
N LEU A 338 -6.57 -6.00 -19.73
CA LEU A 338 -5.78 -6.99 -19.01
C LEU A 338 -5.79 -6.80 -17.49
N LEU A 339 -5.91 -5.56 -17.00
CA LEU A 339 -6.02 -5.28 -15.56
C LEU A 339 -7.36 -5.71 -14.98
N ILE A 340 -8.46 -5.41 -15.70
CA ILE A 340 -9.84 -5.56 -15.19
C ILE A 340 -10.43 -6.90 -15.60
N GLN A 341 -10.49 -7.18 -16.90
CA GLN A 341 -11.20 -8.35 -17.43
C GLN A 341 -10.28 -9.57 -17.49
N GLY A 342 -9.02 -9.35 -17.86
CA GLY A 342 -8.11 -10.40 -18.29
C GLY A 342 -8.58 -11.04 -19.60
N THR A 343 -7.71 -11.85 -20.19
CA THR A 343 -7.95 -12.56 -21.46
C THR A 343 -9.12 -13.53 -21.44
N GLN A 344 -9.48 -14.05 -20.26
CA GLN A 344 -10.59 -15.00 -20.09
C GLN A 344 -11.86 -14.36 -19.50
N GLY A 345 -11.88 -13.04 -19.30
CA GLY A 345 -13.02 -12.34 -18.69
C GLY A 345 -13.29 -12.71 -17.23
N ARG A 346 -12.32 -13.31 -16.52
CA ARG A 346 -12.44 -13.78 -15.13
C ARG A 346 -11.77 -12.87 -14.10
N GLY A 347 -11.39 -11.66 -14.48
CA GLY A 347 -10.61 -10.76 -13.64
C GLY A 347 -9.13 -10.85 -13.99
N GLY A 348 -8.55 -9.74 -14.42
CA GLY A 348 -7.19 -9.72 -14.96
C GLY A 348 -6.09 -9.46 -13.92
N SER A 349 -6.46 -8.85 -12.79
CA SER A 349 -5.59 -8.62 -11.64
C SER A 349 -6.34 -8.94 -10.35
N GLN A 350 -5.77 -9.83 -9.55
CA GLN A 350 -6.36 -10.36 -8.34
C GLN A 350 -5.30 -10.50 -7.24
N ILE A 351 -5.73 -10.26 -6.01
CA ILE A 351 -4.95 -10.54 -4.80
C ILE A 351 -5.81 -11.35 -3.83
N HIS A 352 -5.22 -12.40 -3.28
CA HIS A 352 -5.79 -13.20 -2.21
C HIS A 352 -4.79 -13.25 -1.06
N VAL A 353 -5.21 -12.77 0.09
CA VAL A 353 -4.38 -12.67 1.28
C VAL A 353 -5.03 -13.46 2.39
N THR A 354 -4.26 -14.29 3.09
CA THR A 354 -4.72 -15.05 4.25
C THR A 354 -3.72 -14.92 5.40
N PHE A 355 -4.18 -14.49 6.56
CA PHE A 355 -3.43 -14.44 7.82
C PHE A 355 -4.01 -15.48 8.77
N ARG A 356 -3.36 -16.65 8.87
CA ARG A 356 -3.87 -17.79 9.64
C ARG A 356 -3.06 -17.99 10.93
N LYS A 357 -3.74 -17.90 12.08
CA LYS A 357 -3.22 -18.29 13.39
C LYS A 357 -3.08 -19.81 13.46
N THR A 358 -2.01 -20.26 14.10
CA THR A 358 -1.69 -21.67 14.31
C THR A 358 -1.24 -21.86 15.75
N GLY A 359 -1.25 -23.10 16.27
CA GLY A 359 -0.76 -23.37 17.63
C GLY A 359 0.71 -23.02 17.87
N LYS A 360 1.49 -22.76 16.80
CA LYS A 360 2.92 -22.43 16.86
C LYS A 360 3.25 -20.99 16.43
N GLY A 361 2.25 -20.15 16.15
CA GLY A 361 2.44 -18.80 15.62
C GLY A 361 1.45 -18.47 14.50
N GLN A 362 1.90 -17.78 13.45
CA GLN A 362 1.06 -17.32 12.36
C GLN A 362 1.67 -17.68 10.99
N ILE A 363 0.83 -17.98 10.01
CA ILE A 363 1.24 -18.17 8.61
C ILE A 363 0.47 -17.17 7.76
N ASN A 364 1.20 -16.27 7.13
CA ASN A 364 0.65 -15.25 6.25
C ASN A 364 0.95 -15.64 4.82
N THR A 365 -0.08 -15.71 3.99
CA THR A 365 0.03 -16.06 2.57
C THR A 365 -0.54 -14.92 1.74
N ILE A 366 0.22 -14.43 0.79
CA ILE A 366 -0.21 -13.43 -0.19
C ILE A 366 -0.03 -14.06 -1.56
N THR A 367 -1.13 -14.25 -2.28
CA THR A 367 -1.13 -14.74 -3.66
C THR A 367 -1.65 -13.64 -4.56
N THR A 368 -0.96 -13.36 -5.67
CA THR A 368 -1.44 -12.43 -6.69
C THR A 368 -1.41 -13.08 -8.06
N TYR A 369 -2.42 -12.78 -8.87
CA TYR A 369 -2.50 -13.13 -10.28
C TYR A 369 -2.62 -11.84 -11.09
N ASN A 370 -1.81 -11.68 -12.13
CA ASN A 370 -1.92 -10.54 -13.04
C ASN A 370 -1.67 -10.96 -14.48
N GLU A 371 -2.37 -10.35 -15.43
CA GLU A 371 -2.02 -10.41 -16.84
C GLU A 371 -1.41 -9.08 -17.29
N ILE A 372 -0.24 -9.15 -17.91
CA ILE A 372 0.57 -7.98 -18.27
C ILE A 372 1.06 -8.12 -19.71
N LYS A 373 1.27 -7.01 -20.41
CA LYS A 373 2.01 -7.04 -21.67
C LYS A 373 3.46 -7.48 -21.43
N ARG A 374 3.99 -8.31 -22.33
CA ARG A 374 5.40 -8.73 -22.31
C ARG A 374 6.34 -7.55 -22.58
N LYS A 375 5.97 -6.69 -23.53
CA LYS A 375 6.61 -5.40 -23.79
C LYS A 375 5.88 -4.28 -23.05
N ARG A 376 6.54 -3.67 -22.08
CA ARG A 376 5.97 -2.63 -21.22
C ARG A 376 6.43 -1.24 -21.61
N PHE A 377 5.49 -0.30 -21.64
CA PHE A 377 5.75 1.13 -21.68
C PHE A 377 5.74 1.71 -20.27
N SER A 378 6.71 2.56 -19.94
CA SER A 378 6.80 3.28 -18.65
C SER A 378 6.67 4.78 -18.86
N LEU A 379 5.61 5.38 -18.28
CA LEU A 379 5.34 6.83 -18.31
C LEU A 379 6.43 7.68 -17.62
N PHE A 380 7.30 7.07 -16.82
CA PHE A 380 8.39 7.74 -16.11
C PHE A 380 9.78 7.26 -16.55
N GLY A 381 9.88 6.37 -17.55
CA GLY A 381 11.13 5.65 -17.88
C GLY A 381 12.32 6.53 -18.29
N GLY A 382 12.07 7.77 -18.73
CA GLY A 382 13.11 8.75 -19.08
C GLY A 382 13.23 9.93 -18.11
N ASP A 383 12.54 9.89 -16.95
CA ASP A 383 12.43 11.06 -16.07
C ASP A 383 13.69 11.16 -15.21
N ASP A 384 14.29 12.35 -15.12
CA ASP A 384 15.45 12.57 -14.26
C ASP A 384 15.16 12.29 -12.78
N SER A 385 13.89 12.23 -12.37
CA SER A 385 13.45 11.71 -11.07
C SER A 385 13.75 10.21 -10.86
N GLN A 386 14.08 9.45 -11.91
CA GLN A 386 14.62 8.10 -11.79
C GLN A 386 16.13 8.09 -11.52
N LYS A 387 16.86 9.13 -11.97
CA LYS A 387 18.30 9.31 -11.72
C LYS A 387 18.58 10.03 -10.40
N ALA A 388 17.58 10.74 -9.87
CA ALA A 388 17.67 11.43 -8.58
C ALA A 388 17.81 10.41 -7.44
N SER A 389 18.79 10.66 -6.57
CA SER A 389 19.14 9.90 -5.36
C SER A 389 17.95 9.29 -4.64
N ASN A 390 18.12 8.04 -4.20
CA ASN A 390 17.14 7.22 -3.48
C ASN A 390 16.31 8.04 -2.46
N ASP A 391 14.99 7.92 -2.55
CA ASP A 391 14.01 8.31 -1.53
C ASP A 391 14.09 7.45 -0.25
N PHE A 392 15.03 6.50 -0.23
CA PHE A 392 15.23 5.52 0.82
C PHE A 392 15.41 6.16 2.20
N ASP A 393 16.20 7.23 2.32
CA ASP A 393 16.50 7.82 3.64
C ASP A 393 15.23 8.37 4.30
N PHE A 394 14.35 9.02 3.53
CA PHE A 394 13.06 9.49 4.03
C PHE A 394 12.21 8.32 4.51
N PHE A 395 12.06 7.27 3.68
CA PHE A 395 11.23 6.12 4.03
C PHE A 395 11.80 5.35 5.23
N ALA A 396 13.12 5.22 5.35
CA ALA A 396 13.77 4.57 6.47
C ALA A 396 13.54 5.35 7.79
N SER A 397 13.65 6.69 7.76
CA SER A 397 13.33 7.52 8.93
C SER A 397 11.84 7.50 9.26
N TRP A 398 10.97 7.50 8.25
CA TRP A 398 9.52 7.43 8.45
C TRP A 398 9.10 6.09 9.06
N GLU A 399 9.65 4.98 8.57
CA GLU A 399 9.48 3.64 9.14
C GLU A 399 9.91 3.57 10.61
N GLU A 400 11.06 4.16 10.96
CA GLU A 400 11.51 4.22 12.36
C GLU A 400 10.53 5.00 13.24
N ALA A 401 10.00 6.12 12.74
CA ALA A 401 8.99 6.92 13.45
C ALA A 401 7.68 6.13 13.64
N MET A 402 7.21 5.42 12.62
CA MET A 402 6.04 4.54 12.71
C MET A 402 6.23 3.41 13.73
N LEU A 403 7.42 2.80 13.78
CA LEU A 403 7.71 1.74 14.75
C LEU A 403 7.72 2.27 16.20
N LYS A 404 8.14 3.52 16.42
CA LYS A 404 8.11 4.13 17.75
C LYS A 404 6.70 4.36 18.28
N ASP A 405 5.70 4.54 17.41
CA ASP A 405 4.29 4.64 17.84
C ASP A 405 3.75 3.30 18.37
N LEU A 406 4.35 2.18 17.96
CA LEU A 406 3.94 0.84 18.37
C LEU A 406 4.63 0.37 19.65
N LYS A 407 5.72 1.02 20.06
CA LYS A 407 6.59 0.64 21.19
C LYS A 407 6.41 1.59 22.37
#